data_AF-A0A4Z0Z4S5-F1
#
_entry.id   AF-A0A4Z0Z4S5-F1
#
_cell.length_a   1.000
_cell.length_b   1.000
_cell.length_c   1.000
_cell.angle_alpha   90.00
_cell.angle_beta   90.00
_cell.angle_gamma   90.00
#
_symmetry.space_group_name_H-M   'P 1'
#
loop_
_entity.id
_entity.type
_entity.pdbx_description
1 polymer ?
#
loop_
_entity_poly.entity_id
_entity_poly.type
_entity_poly.pdbx_seq_one_letter_code
_entity_poly.pdbx_strand_id
1 'polypeptide(L)'
;MSGSDSGDSFTSVTLSQQGGCRVRLIAPGTILKSGHRVRPAEAAALRLVKHYTDVPVPAVGYATFAIRDGRDFGSILMDEVEDSCALNTIWGTYDSTTKERVCHEIWAMIEQLREIPKPPELQHLYQCSTDGSPSHDVLLQDLEDPARPLTDEVSLRARINERYLFYNGGSYREQLLDFLPHSNKAVFTHGDIAPRNIMVNDSASITGVIDWENSGWYPDYWEFANIQKPSADFDWMKWMDRTKPKAWDITGITKARRVLF
;
A
#
# COMPACT_ATOMS: atom_id res chain seq x y z
N MET A 1 41.60 -10.30 36.38
CA MET A 1 41.37 -9.70 35.05
C MET A 1 40.67 -10.72 34.18
N SER A 2 39.40 -10.49 33.87
CA SER A 2 38.75 -10.79 32.59
C SER A 2 37.28 -10.41 32.79
N GLY A 3 36.89 -9.32 32.14
CA GLY A 3 35.64 -8.59 32.38
C GLY A 3 34.40 -9.44 32.17
N SER A 4 33.41 -9.18 33.01
CA SER A 4 32.02 -9.53 32.78
C SER A 4 31.54 -8.79 31.54
N ASP A 5 31.35 -9.54 30.45
CA ASP A 5 30.63 -9.08 29.28
C ASP A 5 29.14 -8.95 29.68
N SER A 6 28.76 -7.76 30.13
CA SER A 6 27.36 -7.41 30.35
C SER A 6 26.74 -7.21 28.98
N GLY A 7 26.35 -8.31 28.34
CA GLY A 7 25.52 -8.27 27.15
C GLY A 7 24.21 -7.58 27.50
N ASP A 8 24.07 -6.31 27.11
CA ASP A 8 22.82 -5.59 27.21
C ASP A 8 21.75 -6.39 26.46
N SER A 9 20.86 -7.04 27.22
CA SER A 9 19.76 -7.80 26.63
C SER A 9 18.77 -6.79 26.08
N PHE A 10 18.86 -6.51 24.77
CA PHE A 10 17.90 -5.65 24.09
C PHE A 10 16.48 -6.17 24.35
N THR A 11 15.63 -5.34 24.94
CA THR A 11 14.23 -5.68 25.17
C THR A 11 13.43 -5.32 23.94
N SER A 12 12.83 -6.32 23.30
CA SER A 12 11.98 -6.08 22.13
C SER A 12 10.84 -5.11 22.43
N VAL A 13 10.59 -4.17 21.53
CA VAL A 13 9.51 -3.18 21.68
C VAL A 13 8.44 -3.47 20.63
N THR A 14 7.16 -3.49 21.03
CA THR A 14 6.05 -3.55 20.07
C THR A 14 5.76 -2.15 19.57
N LEU A 15 5.95 -1.94 18.26
CA LEU A 15 5.69 -0.66 17.61
C LEU A 15 4.23 -0.54 17.15
N SER A 16 3.64 -1.66 16.71
CA SER A 16 2.24 -1.71 16.28
C SER A 16 1.66 -3.12 16.43
N GLN A 17 0.36 -3.18 16.73
CA GLN A 17 -0.41 -4.42 16.77
C GLN A 17 -1.85 -4.15 16.30
N GLN A 18 -2.20 -4.65 15.12
CA GLN A 18 -3.51 -4.44 14.52
C GLN A 18 -3.95 -5.67 13.71
N GLY A 19 -5.23 -6.06 13.84
CA GLY A 19 -5.87 -7.02 12.93
C GLY A 19 -5.20 -8.40 12.80
N GLY A 20 -4.42 -8.84 13.80
CA GLY A 20 -3.66 -10.10 13.73
C GLY A 20 -2.27 -9.98 13.08
N CYS A 21 -1.79 -8.76 12.85
CA CYS A 21 -0.41 -8.41 12.52
C CYS A 21 0.25 -7.70 13.72
N ARG A 22 1.53 -7.98 13.96
CA ARG A 22 2.34 -7.35 15.00
C ARG A 22 3.71 -6.97 14.45
N VAL A 23 4.09 -5.71 14.65
CA VAL A 23 5.39 -5.14 14.27
C VAL A 23 6.19 -4.88 15.53
N ARG A 24 7.41 -5.42 15.61
CA ARG A 24 8.30 -5.28 16.76
C ARG A 24 9.70 -4.88 16.31
N LEU A 25 10.32 -3.97 17.05
CA LEU A 25 11.77 -3.82 17.06
C LEU A 25 12.34 -4.95 17.91
N ILE A 26 13.10 -5.86 17.32
CA ILE A 26 13.60 -7.07 18.00
C ILE A 26 15.11 -7.04 18.28
N ALA A 27 15.82 -6.16 17.60
CA ALA A 27 17.20 -5.75 17.84
C ALA A 27 17.38 -4.33 17.27
N PRO A 28 18.41 -3.56 17.64
CA PRO A 28 18.70 -2.27 17.01
C PRO A 28 18.73 -2.40 15.48
N GLY A 29 18.01 -1.53 14.77
CA GLY A 29 17.95 -1.54 13.31
C GLY A 29 17.13 -2.69 12.70
N THR A 30 16.48 -3.54 13.51
CA THR A 30 15.85 -4.79 13.03
C THR A 30 14.38 -4.91 13.44
N ILE A 31 13.50 -4.88 12.44
CA ILE A 31 12.05 -5.02 12.57
C ILE A 31 11.59 -6.45 12.24
N LEU A 32 10.68 -6.99 13.05
CA LEU A 32 9.91 -8.18 12.76
C LEU A 32 8.42 -7.84 12.63
N LYS A 33 7.89 -7.95 11.41
CA LYS A 33 6.44 -7.96 11.14
C LYS A 33 5.98 -9.41 11.09
N SER A 34 5.03 -9.81 11.92
CA SER A 34 4.55 -11.20 11.98
C SER A 34 3.06 -11.28 12.27
N GLY A 35 2.39 -12.29 11.73
CA GLY A 35 0.97 -12.49 11.98
C GLY A 35 0.20 -13.19 10.88
N HIS A 36 -1.09 -13.40 11.12
CA HIS A 36 -1.98 -14.12 10.20
C HIS A 36 -2.40 -13.33 8.97
N ARG A 37 -2.07 -12.03 8.91
CA ARG A 37 -2.28 -11.15 7.75
C ARG A 37 -1.02 -10.84 6.98
N VAL A 38 0.15 -11.26 7.48
CA VAL A 38 1.42 -11.05 6.78
C VAL A 38 1.50 -12.05 5.63
N ARG A 39 1.74 -11.55 4.41
CA ARG A 39 1.66 -12.33 3.16
C ARG A 39 2.96 -12.27 2.34
N PRO A 40 3.23 -13.26 1.48
CA PRO A 40 4.38 -13.24 0.57
C PRO A 40 4.45 -11.98 -0.30
N ALA A 41 3.30 -11.47 -0.74
CA ALA A 41 3.16 -10.24 -1.53
C ALA A 41 3.94 -9.04 -0.96
N GLU A 42 3.90 -8.81 0.36
CA GLU A 42 4.58 -7.67 0.99
C GLU A 42 6.10 -7.78 0.89
N ALA A 43 6.65 -8.97 1.19
CA ALA A 43 8.08 -9.21 1.07
C ALA A 43 8.57 -9.16 -0.39
N ALA A 44 7.74 -9.65 -1.32
CA ALA A 44 8.02 -9.54 -2.75
C ALA A 44 8.05 -8.07 -3.20
N ALA A 45 7.11 -7.25 -2.70
CA ALA A 45 7.01 -5.83 -3.03
C ALA A 45 8.22 -5.05 -2.58
N LEU A 46 8.61 -5.18 -1.31
CA LEU A 46 9.81 -4.53 -0.77
C LEU A 46 11.06 -4.87 -1.60
N ARG A 47 11.24 -6.14 -1.97
CA ARG A 47 12.40 -6.57 -2.79
C ARG A 47 12.36 -5.98 -4.20
N LEU A 48 11.20 -5.99 -4.83
CA LEU A 48 11.01 -5.51 -6.19
C LEU A 48 11.19 -3.97 -6.26
N VAL A 49 10.65 -3.22 -5.30
CA VAL A 49 10.84 -1.76 -5.21
C VAL A 49 12.31 -1.42 -4.99
N LYS A 50 12.98 -2.11 -4.05
CA LYS A 50 14.41 -1.94 -3.77
C LYS A 50 15.30 -2.27 -4.98
N HIS A 51 14.87 -3.18 -5.84
CA HIS A 51 15.63 -3.59 -7.01
C HIS A 51 15.52 -2.60 -8.18
N TYR A 52 14.33 -2.02 -8.40
CA TYR A 52 14.04 -1.23 -9.60
C TYR A 52 14.00 0.28 -9.39
N THR A 53 13.97 0.77 -8.14
CA THR A 53 13.76 2.19 -7.85
C THR A 53 14.68 2.71 -6.75
N ASP A 54 14.76 4.03 -6.63
CA ASP A 54 15.44 4.71 -5.52
C ASP A 54 14.48 5.03 -4.36
N VAL A 55 13.24 4.52 -4.41
CA VAL A 55 12.26 4.72 -3.33
C VAL A 55 12.81 4.09 -2.05
N PRO A 56 12.91 4.85 -0.94
CA PRO A 56 13.47 4.32 0.29
C PRO A 56 12.48 3.33 0.91
N VAL A 57 12.88 2.07 1.01
CA VAL A 57 12.08 0.99 1.61
C VAL A 57 12.94 0.16 2.56
N PRO A 58 12.36 -0.45 3.62
CA PRO A 58 13.05 -1.42 4.45
C PRO A 58 13.63 -2.57 3.63
N ALA A 59 14.90 -2.91 3.80
CA ALA A 59 15.46 -4.08 3.15
C ALA A 59 14.98 -5.34 3.85
N VAL A 60 14.47 -6.31 3.08
CA VAL A 60 14.04 -7.60 3.62
C VAL A 60 15.25 -8.50 3.81
N GLY A 61 15.59 -8.80 5.06
CA GLY A 61 16.60 -9.80 5.40
C GLY A 61 16.09 -11.23 5.23
N TYR A 62 14.96 -11.56 5.86
CA TYR A 62 14.38 -12.90 5.84
C TYR A 62 12.86 -12.86 5.87
N ALA A 63 12.19 -13.81 5.21
CA ALA A 63 10.74 -13.93 5.25
C ALA A 63 10.32 -15.41 5.26
N THR A 64 9.37 -15.76 6.13
CA THR A 64 8.80 -17.11 6.25
C THR A 64 7.30 -17.07 6.23
N PHE A 65 6.72 -18.05 5.55
CA PHE A 65 5.28 -18.23 5.46
C PHE A 65 4.96 -19.69 5.73
N ALA A 66 4.05 -19.93 6.66
CA ALA A 66 3.64 -21.27 7.08
C ALA A 66 2.18 -21.27 7.52
N ILE A 67 1.59 -22.46 7.59
CA ILE A 67 0.28 -22.65 8.21
C ILE A 67 0.49 -22.93 9.70
N ARG A 68 -0.13 -22.14 10.57
CA ARG A 68 -0.14 -22.31 12.02
C ARG A 68 -1.58 -22.32 12.51
N ASP A 69 -1.95 -23.35 13.26
CA ASP A 69 -3.31 -23.54 13.78
C ASP A 69 -4.40 -23.47 12.68
N GLY A 70 -4.10 -24.06 11.52
CA GLY A 70 -5.00 -24.09 10.36
C GLY A 70 -5.16 -22.74 9.64
N ARG A 71 -4.30 -21.75 9.90
CA ARG A 71 -4.33 -20.43 9.28
C ARG A 71 -2.97 -20.03 8.75
N ASP A 72 -2.95 -19.23 7.69
CA ASP A 72 -1.71 -18.63 7.21
C ASP A 72 -1.05 -17.80 8.31
N PHE A 73 0.26 -17.85 8.37
CA PHE A 73 1.08 -17.06 9.28
C PHE A 73 2.37 -16.66 8.55
N GLY A 74 2.56 -15.35 8.40
CA GLY A 74 3.77 -14.78 7.82
C GLY A 74 4.68 -14.17 8.88
N SER A 75 5.96 -14.08 8.56
CA SER A 75 6.94 -13.29 9.30
C SER A 75 7.94 -12.70 8.33
N ILE A 76 8.18 -11.39 8.45
CA ILE A 76 9.12 -10.63 7.64
C ILE A 76 10.07 -9.93 8.59
N LEU A 77 11.35 -10.25 8.47
CA LEU A 77 12.47 -9.57 9.12
C LEU A 77 13.06 -8.56 8.14
N MET A 78 13.11 -7.30 8.53
CA MET A 78 13.55 -6.20 7.68
C MET A 78 14.21 -5.09 8.50
N ASP A 79 14.89 -4.19 7.80
CA ASP A 79 15.55 -3.04 8.41
C ASP A 79 14.53 -2.10 9.08
N GLU A 80 14.94 -1.46 10.17
CA GLU A 80 14.25 -0.30 10.73
C GLU A 80 14.52 0.95 9.86
N VAL A 81 13.52 1.83 9.76
CA VAL A 81 13.75 3.17 9.20
C VAL A 81 14.19 4.08 10.35
N GLU A 82 15.48 4.12 10.61
CA GLU A 82 16.10 4.86 11.71
C GLU A 82 15.93 6.39 11.56
N ASP A 83 16.08 7.11 12.69
CA ASP A 83 16.06 8.58 12.77
C ASP A 83 14.88 9.25 12.04
N SER A 84 13.70 8.62 12.14
CA SER A 84 12.51 9.06 11.42
C SER A 84 11.23 8.95 12.24
N CYS A 85 10.22 9.70 11.84
CA CYS A 85 8.87 9.59 12.36
C CYS A 85 7.86 9.49 11.20
N ALA A 86 6.68 8.95 11.48
CA ALA A 86 5.62 8.88 10.50
C ALA A 86 5.09 10.31 10.19
N LEU A 87 4.91 10.62 8.91
CA LEU A 87 4.55 11.94 8.42
C LEU A 87 3.25 12.45 9.06
N ASN A 88 2.28 11.57 9.34
CA ASN A 88 1.04 11.93 10.02
C ASN A 88 1.25 12.61 11.40
N THR A 89 2.34 12.29 12.10
CA THR A 89 2.62 12.84 13.44
C THR A 89 3.08 14.29 13.41
N ILE A 90 3.69 14.72 12.30
CA ILE A 90 4.27 16.07 12.17
C ILE A 90 3.68 16.88 11.00
N TRP A 91 2.83 16.30 10.15
CA TRP A 91 2.23 16.98 9.00
C TRP A 91 1.60 18.34 9.35
N GLY A 92 0.93 18.41 10.51
CA GLY A 92 0.29 19.64 10.99
C GLY A 92 1.25 20.78 11.30
N THR A 93 2.55 20.50 11.51
CA THR A 93 3.56 21.51 11.84
C THR A 93 4.24 22.10 10.60
N TYR A 94 4.11 21.45 9.44
CA TYR A 94 4.72 21.91 8.20
C TYR A 94 4.01 23.13 7.62
N ASP A 95 4.80 24.06 7.10
CA ASP A 95 4.30 25.16 6.30
C ASP A 95 3.88 24.71 4.89
N SER A 96 3.21 25.59 4.16
CA SER A 96 2.72 25.30 2.81
C SER A 96 3.83 24.90 1.83
N THR A 97 5.01 25.53 1.93
CA THR A 97 6.15 25.24 1.04
C THR A 97 6.67 23.82 1.27
N THR A 98 6.81 23.41 2.53
CA THR A 98 7.27 22.07 2.90
C THR A 98 6.25 21.02 2.50
N LYS A 99 4.95 21.28 2.73
CA LYS A 99 3.87 20.38 2.30
C LYS A 99 3.86 20.18 0.79
N GLU A 100 3.99 21.26 0.02
CA GLU A 100 4.06 21.21 -1.45
C GLU A 100 5.25 20.37 -1.92
N ARG A 101 6.45 20.62 -1.38
CA ARG A 101 7.66 19.86 -1.69
C ARG A 101 7.50 18.36 -1.39
N VAL A 102 7.05 18.01 -0.19
CA VAL A 102 6.88 16.61 0.23
C VAL A 102 5.87 15.89 -0.67
N CYS A 103 4.76 16.54 -1.03
CA CYS A 103 3.80 15.94 -1.96
C CYS A 103 4.37 15.74 -3.37
N HIS A 104 5.20 16.67 -3.87
CA HIS A 104 5.91 16.47 -5.14
C HIS A 104 6.91 15.30 -5.08
N GLU A 105 7.64 15.15 -3.97
CA GLU A 105 8.52 13.99 -3.74
C GLU A 105 7.73 12.68 -3.71
N ILE A 106 6.58 12.64 -3.05
CA ILE A 106 5.68 11.47 -3.06
C ILE A 106 5.22 11.13 -4.47
N TRP A 107 4.80 12.13 -5.26
CA TRP A 107 4.41 11.89 -6.65
C TRP A 107 5.58 11.41 -7.53
N ALA A 108 6.78 11.92 -7.31
CA ALA A 108 7.97 11.45 -8.00
C ALA A 108 8.30 9.98 -7.67
N MET A 109 8.16 9.58 -6.40
CA MET A 109 8.29 8.18 -5.99
C MET A 109 7.20 7.30 -6.64
N ILE A 110 5.95 7.75 -6.66
CA ILE A 110 4.86 7.03 -7.34
C ILE A 110 5.15 6.81 -8.82
N GLU A 111 5.73 7.80 -9.52
CA GLU A 111 6.15 7.59 -10.91
C GLU A 111 7.28 6.56 -11.05
N GLN A 112 8.28 6.56 -10.15
CA GLN A 112 9.28 5.50 -10.15
C GLN A 112 8.66 4.12 -9.97
N LEU A 113 7.65 3.98 -9.09
CA LEU A 113 6.94 2.72 -8.92
C LEU A 113 6.26 2.27 -10.22
N ARG A 114 5.64 3.20 -10.96
CA ARG A 114 4.92 2.88 -12.19
C ARG A 114 5.82 2.32 -13.29
N GLU A 115 7.11 2.64 -13.27
CA GLU A 115 8.11 2.17 -14.22
C GLU A 115 8.66 0.77 -13.90
N ILE A 116 8.31 0.20 -12.74
CA ILE A 116 8.66 -1.19 -12.43
C ILE A 116 8.02 -2.10 -13.49
N PRO A 117 8.79 -2.98 -14.17
CA PRO A 117 8.26 -3.89 -15.15
C PRO A 117 7.44 -5.00 -14.50
N LYS A 118 6.24 -5.28 -15.04
CA LYS A 118 5.45 -6.44 -14.62
C LYS A 118 6.18 -7.75 -14.98
N PRO A 119 6.37 -8.68 -14.02
CA PRO A 119 7.03 -9.96 -14.29
C PRO A 119 6.35 -10.72 -15.44
N PRO A 120 7.10 -11.39 -16.33
CA PRO A 120 6.56 -12.15 -17.46
C PRO A 120 5.47 -13.15 -17.04
N GLU A 121 5.61 -13.79 -15.88
CA GLU A 121 4.63 -14.76 -15.39
C GLU A 121 3.27 -14.13 -15.09
N LEU A 122 3.23 -12.83 -14.79
CA LEU A 122 2.03 -12.10 -14.40
C LEU A 122 1.39 -11.30 -15.55
N GLN A 123 1.99 -11.30 -16.75
CA GLN A 123 1.53 -10.50 -17.90
C GLN A 123 0.10 -10.82 -18.35
N HIS A 124 -0.36 -12.03 -18.09
CA HIS A 124 -1.73 -12.47 -18.40
C HIS A 124 -2.80 -11.88 -17.45
N LEU A 125 -2.37 -11.28 -16.32
CA LEU A 125 -3.24 -10.62 -15.35
C LEU A 125 -3.14 -9.11 -15.56
N TYR A 126 -4.30 -8.45 -15.64
CA TYR A 126 -4.35 -7.00 -15.63
C TYR A 126 -4.19 -6.48 -14.19
N GLN A 127 -4.99 -7.00 -13.25
CA GLN A 127 -4.90 -6.64 -11.84
C GLN A 127 -4.59 -7.88 -10.99
N CYS A 128 -3.55 -7.76 -10.15
CA CYS A 128 -3.20 -8.73 -9.13
C CYS A 128 -2.32 -8.09 -8.04
N SER A 129 -2.23 -8.71 -6.87
CA SER A 129 -1.20 -8.37 -5.88
C SER A 129 0.21 -8.68 -6.42
N THR A 130 1.24 -8.20 -5.73
CA THR A 130 2.64 -8.33 -6.17
C THR A 130 3.07 -9.76 -6.53
N ASP A 131 2.56 -10.76 -5.81
CA ASP A 131 2.86 -12.18 -6.03
C ASP A 131 1.89 -12.89 -7.00
N GLY A 132 1.01 -12.14 -7.67
CA GLY A 132 -0.01 -12.68 -8.57
C GLY A 132 -1.31 -13.12 -7.89
N SER A 133 -1.39 -13.09 -6.56
CA SER A 133 -2.62 -13.42 -5.83
C SER A 133 -3.73 -12.37 -6.05
N PRO A 134 -5.02 -12.71 -5.80
CA PRO A 134 -6.11 -11.74 -5.84
C PRO A 134 -5.91 -10.61 -4.82
N SER A 135 -6.25 -9.38 -5.21
CA SER A 135 -6.22 -8.24 -4.30
C SER A 135 -7.24 -8.38 -3.17
N HIS A 136 -6.86 -7.86 -1.99
CA HIS A 136 -7.74 -7.73 -0.84
C HIS A 136 -8.53 -6.40 -0.82
N ASP A 137 -8.42 -5.57 -1.87
CA ASP A 137 -9.21 -4.35 -2.01
C ASP A 137 -10.71 -4.70 -2.07
N VAL A 138 -11.50 -4.08 -1.19
CA VAL A 138 -12.95 -4.26 -1.11
C VAL A 138 -13.65 -3.92 -2.42
N LEU A 139 -13.08 -3.05 -3.26
CA LEU A 139 -13.63 -2.77 -4.60
C LEU A 139 -13.47 -3.95 -5.57
N LEU A 140 -12.48 -4.82 -5.34
CA LEU A 140 -12.06 -5.87 -6.27
C LEU A 140 -12.37 -7.29 -5.79
N GLN A 141 -12.73 -7.47 -4.52
CA GLN A 141 -13.10 -8.77 -3.98
C GLN A 141 -14.18 -9.46 -4.84
N ASP A 142 -13.96 -10.71 -5.23
CA ASP A 142 -14.96 -11.45 -5.99
C ASP A 142 -16.15 -11.87 -5.10
N LEU A 143 -17.33 -12.00 -5.70
CA LEU A 143 -18.51 -12.62 -5.08
C LEU A 143 -18.48 -14.15 -5.23
N GLU A 144 -17.58 -14.68 -6.05
CA GLU A 144 -17.33 -16.11 -6.24
C GLU A 144 -16.10 -16.61 -5.46
N ASP A 145 -16.10 -17.89 -5.08
CA ASP A 145 -14.98 -18.58 -4.44
C ASP A 145 -14.70 -19.91 -5.18
N PRO A 146 -13.54 -20.07 -5.86
CA PRO A 146 -12.41 -19.15 -5.90
C PRO A 146 -12.68 -17.88 -6.74
N ALA A 147 -11.94 -16.81 -6.43
CA ALA A 147 -12.03 -15.55 -7.17
C ALA A 147 -11.62 -15.70 -8.64
N ARG A 148 -12.43 -15.14 -9.55
CA ARG A 148 -12.12 -15.05 -10.98
C ARG A 148 -10.99 -14.04 -11.21
N PRO A 149 -10.03 -14.34 -12.10
CA PRO A 149 -8.93 -13.43 -12.38
C PRO A 149 -9.41 -12.17 -13.12
N LEU A 150 -8.71 -11.05 -12.90
CA LEU A 150 -8.93 -9.80 -13.62
C LEU A 150 -7.86 -9.69 -14.73
N THR A 151 -8.24 -10.05 -15.95
CA THR A 151 -7.33 -10.17 -17.11
C THR A 151 -7.29 -8.92 -17.98
N ASP A 152 -8.23 -8.00 -17.81
CA ASP A 152 -8.31 -6.75 -18.54
C ASP A 152 -9.08 -5.67 -17.75
N GLU A 153 -9.12 -4.47 -18.31
CA GLU A 153 -9.83 -3.34 -17.73
C GLU A 153 -11.35 -3.58 -17.66
N VAL A 154 -11.91 -4.32 -18.63
CA VAL A 154 -13.36 -4.58 -18.72
C VAL A 154 -13.81 -5.46 -17.56
N SER A 155 -13.10 -6.55 -17.28
CA SER A 155 -13.35 -7.45 -16.16
C SER A 155 -13.16 -6.75 -14.82
N LEU A 156 -12.17 -5.87 -14.67
CA LEU A 156 -12.00 -5.06 -13.46
C LEU A 156 -13.20 -4.11 -13.23
N ARG A 157 -13.64 -3.39 -14.26
CA ARG A 157 -14.80 -2.49 -14.16
C ARG A 157 -16.09 -3.26 -13.90
N ALA A 158 -16.27 -4.41 -14.55
CA ALA A 158 -17.38 -5.30 -14.32
C ALA A 158 -17.41 -5.79 -12.88
N ARG A 159 -16.27 -6.21 -12.31
CA ARG A 159 -16.15 -6.62 -10.90
C ARG A 159 -16.62 -5.53 -9.95
N ILE A 160 -16.15 -4.28 -10.12
CA ILE A 160 -16.56 -3.16 -9.26
C ILE A 160 -18.07 -2.93 -9.37
N ASN A 161 -18.62 -2.98 -10.58
CA ASN A 161 -20.05 -2.79 -10.82
C ASN A 161 -20.91 -3.93 -10.26
N GLU A 162 -20.49 -5.18 -10.41
CA GLU A 162 -21.16 -6.34 -9.83
C GLU A 162 -21.27 -6.21 -8.32
N ARG A 163 -20.15 -5.87 -7.64
CA ARG A 163 -20.17 -5.62 -6.20
C ARG A 163 -21.09 -4.45 -5.85
N TYR A 164 -20.97 -3.34 -6.55
CA TYR A 164 -21.82 -2.17 -6.31
C TYR A 164 -23.31 -2.52 -6.38
N LEU A 165 -23.73 -3.27 -7.40
CA LEU A 165 -25.12 -3.73 -7.55
C LEU A 165 -25.52 -4.73 -6.46
N PHE A 166 -24.63 -5.68 -6.13
CA PHE A 166 -24.86 -6.67 -5.08
C PHE A 166 -25.15 -6.01 -3.71
N TYR A 167 -24.44 -4.94 -3.38
CA TYR A 167 -24.66 -4.14 -2.17
C TYR A 167 -25.69 -3.01 -2.36
N ASN A 168 -26.66 -3.20 -3.26
CA ASN A 168 -27.80 -2.30 -3.47
C ASN A 168 -27.47 -0.90 -4.04
N GLY A 169 -26.34 -0.75 -4.74
CA GLY A 169 -25.98 0.49 -5.42
C GLY A 169 -26.96 0.90 -6.54
N GLY A 170 -27.73 -0.05 -7.08
CA GLY A 170 -28.79 0.24 -8.06
C GLY A 170 -29.88 1.21 -7.55
N SER A 171 -30.01 1.40 -6.23
CA SER A 171 -30.96 2.35 -5.64
C SER A 171 -30.71 3.81 -6.05
N TYR A 172 -29.48 4.14 -6.47
CA TYR A 172 -29.12 5.48 -6.92
C TYR A 172 -29.59 5.80 -8.35
N ARG A 173 -30.12 4.80 -9.10
CA ARG A 173 -30.63 4.96 -10.47
C ARG A 173 -29.64 5.56 -11.47
N GLU A 174 -28.34 5.37 -11.21
CA GLU A 174 -27.23 5.74 -12.08
C GLU A 174 -26.55 4.46 -12.56
N GLN A 175 -26.01 4.48 -13.79
CA GLN A 175 -25.18 3.39 -14.28
C GLN A 175 -23.73 3.64 -13.85
N LEU A 176 -23.26 2.93 -12.81
CA LEU A 176 -21.93 3.16 -12.26
C LEU A 176 -20.83 3.06 -13.32
N LEU A 177 -20.96 2.13 -14.27
CA LEU A 177 -20.02 1.92 -15.37
C LEU A 177 -19.75 3.22 -16.15
N ASP A 178 -20.72 4.11 -16.32
CA ASP A 178 -20.55 5.38 -17.04
C ASP A 178 -19.60 6.34 -16.34
N PHE A 179 -19.40 6.17 -15.02
CA PHE A 179 -18.55 7.02 -14.18
C PHE A 179 -17.23 6.35 -13.78
N LEU A 180 -17.07 5.05 -14.04
CA LEU A 180 -15.81 4.37 -13.70
C LEU A 180 -14.69 4.89 -14.61
N PRO A 181 -13.46 5.04 -14.10
CA PRO A 181 -12.35 5.52 -14.90
C PRO A 181 -11.87 4.45 -15.88
N HIS A 182 -11.27 4.88 -16.98
CA HIS A 182 -10.67 4.01 -17.98
C HIS A 182 -9.15 4.06 -17.94
N SER A 183 -8.49 2.91 -18.09
CA SER A 183 -7.02 2.82 -18.17
C SER A 183 -6.60 1.48 -18.74
N ASN A 184 -5.92 1.48 -19.88
CA ASN A 184 -5.37 0.25 -20.45
C ASN A 184 -4.02 -0.16 -19.82
N LYS A 185 -3.57 0.56 -18.79
CA LYS A 185 -2.29 0.30 -18.12
C LYS A 185 -2.50 -0.45 -16.82
N ALA A 186 -1.59 -1.37 -16.53
CA ALA A 186 -1.45 -1.98 -15.21
C ALA A 186 -0.03 -1.69 -14.70
N VAL A 187 0.07 -0.79 -13.72
CA VAL A 187 1.32 -0.26 -13.19
C VAL A 187 1.51 -0.72 -11.75
N PHE A 188 2.76 -0.84 -11.30
CA PHE A 188 3.02 -1.17 -9.90
C PHE A 188 2.56 -0.01 -9.01
N THR A 189 1.80 -0.34 -7.98
CA THR A 189 1.09 0.60 -7.10
C THR A 189 1.28 0.13 -5.67
N HIS A 190 1.55 1.07 -4.76
CA HIS A 190 1.68 0.77 -3.33
C HIS A 190 0.30 0.41 -2.73
N GLY A 191 -0.74 1.14 -3.12
CA GLY A 191 -2.14 0.81 -2.81
C GLY A 191 -2.63 1.37 -1.48
N ASP A 192 -1.73 1.81 -0.60
CA ASP A 192 -2.05 2.50 0.65
C ASP A 192 -1.10 3.66 0.96
N ILE A 193 -0.78 4.50 -0.04
CA ILE A 193 -0.01 5.73 0.23
C ILE A 193 -0.86 6.64 1.12
N ALA A 194 -0.39 6.86 2.35
CA ALA A 194 -0.99 7.71 3.36
C ALA A 194 0.09 8.25 4.32
N PRO A 195 -0.14 9.37 5.03
CA PRO A 195 0.87 9.97 5.91
C PRO A 195 1.40 9.03 7.00
N ARG A 196 0.62 8.03 7.44
CA ARG A 196 1.08 7.02 8.41
C ARG A 196 2.13 6.03 7.87
N ASN A 197 2.25 5.93 6.54
CA ASN A 197 3.11 4.98 5.83
C ASN A 197 4.33 5.67 5.19
N ILE A 198 4.49 6.98 5.39
CA ILE A 198 5.63 7.77 4.93
C ILE A 198 6.46 8.17 6.14
N MET A 199 7.74 7.80 6.15
CA MET A 199 8.69 8.13 7.19
C MET A 199 9.51 9.36 6.77
N VAL A 200 9.71 10.29 7.69
CA VAL A 200 10.46 11.53 7.46
C VAL A 200 11.41 11.82 8.62
N ASN A 201 12.55 12.43 8.29
CA ASN A 201 13.51 12.93 9.29
C ASN A 201 13.21 14.39 9.69
N ASP A 202 14.03 14.94 10.59
CA ASP A 202 13.92 16.31 11.09
C ASP A 202 14.02 17.39 10.00
N SER A 203 14.64 17.06 8.85
CA SER A 203 14.75 17.95 7.68
C SER A 203 13.56 17.81 6.73
N ALA A 204 12.49 17.11 7.13
CA ALA A 204 11.32 16.82 6.29
C ALA A 204 11.69 16.11 4.97
N SER A 205 12.76 15.30 4.98
CA SER A 205 13.14 14.44 3.87
C SER A 205 12.53 13.07 4.08
N ILE A 206 11.98 12.49 3.01
CA ILE A 206 11.39 11.14 3.08
C ILE A 206 12.50 10.11 3.20
N THR A 207 12.48 9.34 4.28
CA THR A 207 13.49 8.32 4.60
C THR A 207 12.97 6.90 4.48
N GLY A 208 11.66 6.71 4.27
CA GLY A 208 11.08 5.38 4.12
C GLY A 208 9.62 5.41 3.68
N VAL A 209 9.25 4.42 2.89
CA VAL A 209 7.86 4.07 2.57
C VAL A 209 7.62 2.65 3.08
N ILE A 210 6.62 2.50 3.94
CA ILE A 210 6.33 1.25 4.66
C ILE A 210 4.92 0.75 4.37
N ASP A 211 4.63 -0.48 4.81
CA ASP A 211 3.33 -1.13 4.72
C ASP A 211 2.85 -1.46 3.29
N TRP A 212 3.64 -2.32 2.63
CA TRP A 212 3.45 -2.72 1.23
C TRP A 212 2.44 -3.87 1.05
N GLU A 213 1.59 -4.16 2.03
CA GLU A 213 0.70 -5.34 2.01
C GLU A 213 -0.39 -5.28 0.92
N ASN A 214 -0.78 -4.06 0.50
CA ASN A 214 -1.80 -3.84 -0.52
C ASN A 214 -1.22 -3.66 -1.94
N SER A 215 0.11 -3.75 -2.06
CA SER A 215 0.81 -3.46 -3.31
C SER A 215 0.56 -4.52 -4.38
N GLY A 216 0.74 -4.09 -5.63
CA GLY A 216 0.58 -4.95 -6.79
C GLY A 216 0.39 -4.14 -8.06
N TRP A 217 -0.26 -4.76 -9.03
CA TRP A 217 -0.50 -4.19 -10.35
C TRP A 217 -1.95 -3.70 -10.44
N TYR A 218 -2.10 -2.41 -10.71
CA TYR A 218 -3.39 -1.74 -10.73
C TYR A 218 -3.47 -0.72 -11.87
N PRO A 219 -4.69 -0.26 -12.23
CA PRO A 219 -4.86 0.87 -13.13
C PRO A 219 -4.08 2.10 -12.65
N ASP A 220 -3.58 2.92 -13.57
CA ASP A 220 -2.71 4.07 -13.24
C ASP A 220 -3.40 5.20 -12.44
N TYR A 221 -4.73 5.13 -12.26
CA TYR A 221 -5.49 6.00 -11.37
C TYR A 221 -5.64 5.48 -9.93
N TRP A 222 -5.29 4.22 -9.68
CA TRP A 222 -5.65 3.52 -8.44
C TRP A 222 -4.97 4.11 -7.20
N GLU A 223 -3.69 4.48 -7.32
CA GLU A 223 -2.96 5.14 -6.22
C GLU A 223 -3.65 6.46 -5.82
N PHE A 224 -3.97 7.31 -6.80
CA PHE A 224 -4.68 8.56 -6.55
C PHE A 224 -6.07 8.31 -5.95
N ALA A 225 -6.78 7.31 -6.46
CA ALA A 225 -8.07 6.94 -5.89
C ALA A 225 -7.92 6.53 -4.42
N ASN A 226 -6.91 5.74 -4.04
CA ASN A 226 -6.68 5.33 -2.65
C ASN A 226 -6.21 6.48 -1.74
N ILE A 227 -5.35 7.37 -2.24
CA ILE A 227 -4.99 8.63 -1.58
C ILE A 227 -6.23 9.47 -1.24
N GLN A 228 -7.20 9.52 -2.16
CA GLN A 228 -8.45 10.28 -1.98
C GLN A 228 -9.56 9.50 -1.26
N LYS A 229 -9.26 8.31 -0.70
CA LYS A 229 -10.23 7.57 0.12
C LYS A 229 -10.56 8.40 1.38
N PRO A 230 -11.84 8.55 1.75
CA PRO A 230 -12.22 9.33 2.93
C PRO A 230 -11.47 8.86 4.18
N SER A 231 -10.80 9.80 4.85
CA SER A 231 -10.00 9.57 6.05
C SER A 231 -9.92 10.84 6.91
N ALA A 232 -9.24 10.77 8.06
CA ALA A 232 -9.00 11.95 8.90
C ALA A 232 -7.93 12.91 8.32
N ASP A 233 -7.19 12.49 7.27
CA ASP A 233 -6.03 13.20 6.73
C ASP A 233 -6.43 14.25 5.66
N PHE A 234 -7.54 14.98 5.87
CA PHE A 234 -8.15 15.86 4.87
C PHE A 234 -7.21 16.94 4.30
N ASP A 235 -6.36 17.53 5.14
CA ASP A 235 -5.40 18.55 4.69
C ASP A 235 -4.37 17.94 3.74
N TRP A 236 -3.80 16.79 4.09
CA TRP A 236 -2.87 16.07 3.22
C TRP A 236 -3.51 15.64 1.90
N MET A 237 -4.75 15.12 1.95
CA MET A 237 -5.49 14.75 0.73
C MET A 237 -5.64 15.93 -0.25
N LYS A 238 -5.90 17.14 0.27
CA LYS A 238 -5.96 18.37 -0.54
C LYS A 238 -4.62 18.71 -1.19
N TRP A 239 -3.51 18.55 -0.45
CA TRP A 239 -2.18 18.79 -0.99
C TRP A 239 -1.79 17.79 -2.08
N MET A 240 -2.10 16.50 -1.88
CA MET A 240 -1.90 15.47 -2.89
C MET A 240 -2.76 15.73 -4.14
N ASP A 241 -4.01 16.18 -3.96
CA ASP A 241 -4.89 16.55 -5.07
C ASP A 241 -4.37 17.76 -5.87
N ARG A 242 -3.87 18.77 -5.16
CA ARG A 242 -3.30 19.99 -5.76
C ARG A 242 -2.03 19.73 -6.57
N THR A 243 -1.19 18.81 -6.11
CA THR A 243 0.17 18.56 -6.66
C THR A 243 0.23 17.40 -7.64
N LYS A 244 -0.89 16.73 -7.91
CA LYS A 244 -0.92 15.56 -8.80
C LYS A 244 -0.38 15.88 -10.20
N PRO A 245 0.41 14.98 -10.81
CA PRO A 245 1.02 15.22 -12.11
C PRO A 245 0.01 15.21 -13.26
N LYS A 246 -1.15 14.56 -13.07
CA LYS A 246 -2.23 14.54 -14.03
C LYS A 246 -3.59 14.44 -13.35
N ALA A 247 -4.63 14.86 -14.06
CA ALA A 247 -5.99 14.70 -13.59
C ALA A 247 -6.47 13.26 -13.79
N TRP A 248 -7.04 12.67 -12.75
CA TRP A 248 -7.80 11.43 -12.81
C TRP A 248 -9.23 11.72 -12.37
N ASP A 249 -10.21 11.37 -13.20
CA ASP A 249 -11.60 11.35 -12.76
C ASP A 249 -11.85 10.04 -12.00
N ILE A 250 -12.04 10.16 -10.69
CA ILE A 250 -12.33 9.03 -9.79
C ILE A 250 -13.80 9.01 -9.33
N THR A 251 -14.68 9.75 -10.00
CA THR A 251 -16.09 9.90 -9.61
C THR A 251 -16.79 8.54 -9.41
N GLY A 252 -16.62 7.61 -10.35
CA GLY A 252 -17.17 6.27 -10.23
C GLY A 252 -16.59 5.48 -9.06
N ILE A 253 -15.29 5.62 -8.78
CA ILE A 253 -14.67 4.97 -7.61
C ILE A 253 -15.25 5.52 -6.31
N THR A 254 -15.44 6.83 -6.21
CA THR A 254 -16.09 7.47 -5.04
C THR A 254 -17.53 7.00 -4.87
N LYS A 255 -18.30 6.91 -5.96
CA LYS A 255 -19.68 6.37 -5.94
C LYS A 255 -19.69 4.91 -5.48
N ALA A 256 -18.77 4.07 -5.98
CA ALA A 256 -18.66 2.67 -5.57
C ALA A 256 -18.36 2.54 -4.07
N ARG A 257 -17.39 3.31 -3.56
CA ARG A 257 -17.01 3.28 -2.14
C ARG A 257 -18.15 3.68 -1.21
N ARG A 258 -19.00 4.63 -1.59
CA ARG A 258 -20.17 5.05 -0.79
C ARG A 258 -21.14 3.90 -0.49
N VAL A 259 -21.13 2.86 -1.32
CA VAL A 259 -22.00 1.68 -1.17
C VAL A 259 -21.27 0.52 -0.51
N LEU A 260 -19.97 0.38 -0.76
CA LEU A 260 -19.17 -0.77 -0.34
C LEU A 260 -18.48 -0.59 1.04
N PHE A 261 -18.48 0.62 1.59
CA PHE A 261 -17.95 0.98 2.91
C PHE A 261 -19.00 1.73 3.72
#